data_AF-A0A3M2BJL0-F1
#
_entry.id   AF-A0A3M2BJL0-F1
#
_cell.length_a   1.000
_cell.length_b   1.000
_cell.length_c   1.000
_cell.angle_alpha   90.00
_cell.angle_beta   90.00
_cell.angle_gamma   90.00
#
_symmetry.space_group_name_H-M   'P 1'
#
loop_
_entity.id
_entity.type
_entity.pdbx_description
1 polymer ?
#
loop_
_entity_poly.entity_id
_entity_poly.type
_entity_poly.pdbx_seq_one_letter_code
_entity_poly.pdbx_strand_id
1 'polypeptide(L)'
;MSDPTDQKAMDFWYDFDNFFLWEASPQVQALIRRLFTGGETTIYLQFAASVADGTFPQRFIAQVEPHRAELDQLFELQAQILDTYFGSSPDDQQRAFELFGQGTLYDVRREKAVPYGFWPIHAMDADYAAKQPPIGYYTWYSFLRAYALLNAVTDGPLLTLATHIALAAAVQQFMKPKKIEGGVHSNPDNPPIAEDQLERFRRTYLPLDFAQLDQAFTRDNALGPRPKPKKFAFA
;
A
#
# COMPACT_ATOMS: atom_id res chain seq x y z
N MET A 1 -13.86 -2.60 -23.11
CA MET A 1 -14.41 -1.66 -22.11
C MET A 1 -13.95 -2.18 -20.76
N SER A 2 -13.22 -1.38 -20.00
CA SER A 2 -12.87 -1.71 -18.62
C SER A 2 -14.16 -1.93 -17.82
N ASP A 3 -14.12 -2.85 -16.86
CA ASP A 3 -15.18 -3.01 -15.87
C ASP A 3 -15.41 -1.66 -15.16
N PRO A 4 -16.66 -1.18 -14.98
CA PRO A 4 -16.94 0.05 -14.22
C PRO A 4 -16.23 0.11 -12.86
N THR A 5 -16.03 -1.03 -12.19
CA THR A 5 -15.30 -1.09 -10.92
C THR A 5 -13.79 -0.89 -11.10
N ASP A 6 -13.23 -1.32 -12.22
CA ASP A 6 -11.82 -1.07 -12.55
C ASP A 6 -11.57 0.42 -12.85
N GLN A 7 -12.55 1.11 -13.49
CA GLN A 7 -12.47 2.57 -13.70
C GLN A 7 -12.50 3.33 -12.37
N LYS A 8 -13.40 2.95 -11.46
CA LYS A 8 -13.47 3.54 -10.11
C LYS A 8 -12.15 3.39 -9.35
N ALA A 9 -11.53 2.21 -9.42
CA ALA A 9 -10.21 1.98 -8.82
C ALA A 9 -9.13 2.88 -9.45
N MET A 10 -9.13 3.01 -10.78
CA MET A 10 -8.18 3.87 -11.49
C MET A 10 -8.35 5.34 -11.11
N ASP A 11 -9.58 5.83 -11.02
CA ASP A 11 -9.88 7.21 -10.60
C ASP A 11 -9.46 7.45 -9.15
N PHE A 12 -9.72 6.50 -8.25
CA PHE A 12 -9.26 6.58 -6.86
C PHE A 12 -7.75 6.74 -6.78
N TRP A 13 -6.98 5.85 -7.44
CA TRP A 13 -5.51 5.91 -7.35
C TRP A 13 -4.94 7.14 -8.05
N TYR A 14 -5.55 7.61 -9.13
CA TYR A 14 -5.16 8.85 -9.78
C TYR A 14 -5.32 10.06 -8.85
N ASP A 15 -6.47 10.19 -8.19
CA ASP A 15 -6.72 11.31 -7.29
C ASP A 15 -5.91 11.18 -5.99
N PHE A 16 -5.77 9.98 -5.44
CA PHE A 16 -4.96 9.72 -4.25
C PHE A 16 -3.49 10.06 -4.49
N ASP A 17 -2.91 9.61 -5.60
CA ASP A 17 -1.52 9.91 -5.94
C ASP A 17 -1.32 11.41 -6.24
N ASN A 18 -2.26 12.05 -6.93
CA ASN A 18 -2.20 13.51 -7.14
C ASN A 18 -2.23 14.27 -5.82
N PHE A 19 -3.15 13.90 -4.93
CA PHE A 19 -3.36 14.62 -3.68
C PHE A 19 -2.16 14.51 -2.72
N PHE A 20 -1.54 13.34 -2.62
CA PHE A 20 -0.45 13.11 -1.67
C PHE A 20 0.95 13.21 -2.29
N LEU A 21 1.10 13.09 -3.61
CA LEU A 21 2.41 13.02 -4.28
C LEU A 21 2.58 14.09 -5.36
N TRP A 22 1.78 14.08 -6.43
CA TRP A 22 2.09 14.85 -7.64
C TRP A 22 1.67 16.31 -7.59
N GLU A 23 0.46 16.56 -7.14
CA GLU A 23 -0.14 17.89 -7.02
C GLU A 23 -0.42 18.25 -5.55
N ALA A 24 0.31 17.59 -4.64
CA ALA A 24 0.18 17.80 -3.22
C ALA A 24 0.37 19.29 -2.87
N SER A 25 -0.65 19.87 -2.24
CA SER A 25 -0.61 21.28 -1.84
C SER A 25 0.57 21.54 -0.90
N PRO A 26 1.06 22.79 -0.79
CA PRO A 26 2.16 23.12 0.12
C PRO A 26 1.90 22.70 1.57
N GLN A 27 0.63 22.70 2.00
CA GLN A 27 0.21 22.25 3.32
C GLN A 27 0.36 20.73 3.48
N VAL A 28 -0.12 19.93 2.52
CA VAL A 28 0.02 18.47 2.53
C VAL A 28 1.50 18.07 2.50
N GLN A 29 2.30 18.73 1.65
CA GLN A 29 3.74 18.47 1.61
C GLN A 29 4.44 18.84 2.92
N ALA A 30 4.05 19.93 3.58
CA ALA A 30 4.62 20.30 4.87
C ALA A 30 4.27 19.27 5.95
N LEU A 31 3.06 18.73 5.93
CA LEU A 31 2.60 17.67 6.83
C LEU A 31 3.43 16.40 6.65
N ILE A 32 3.54 15.91 5.41
CA ILE A 32 4.38 14.77 5.05
C ILE A 32 5.83 15.00 5.48
N ARG A 33 6.43 16.15 5.15
CA ARG A 33 7.82 16.45 5.53
C ARG A 33 8.07 16.41 7.03
N ARG A 34 7.11 16.83 7.86
CA ARG A 34 7.24 16.77 9.34
C ARG A 34 7.16 15.34 9.84
N LEU A 35 6.19 14.55 9.36
CA LEU A 35 6.00 13.16 9.75
C LEU A 35 7.16 12.26 9.33
N PHE A 36 7.71 12.52 8.16
CA PHE A 36 8.79 11.74 7.55
C PHE A 36 10.12 12.51 7.61
N THR A 37 10.34 13.27 8.69
CA THR A 37 11.63 13.95 8.92
C THR A 37 12.73 12.89 8.98
N GLY A 38 13.70 12.94 8.06
CA GLY A 38 14.74 11.91 7.89
C GLY A 38 14.50 10.93 6.73
N GLY A 39 13.37 11.04 6.03
CA GLY A 39 13.02 10.27 4.84
C GLY A 39 11.65 9.58 4.95
N GLU A 40 11.06 9.26 3.80
CA GLU A 40 9.74 8.59 3.69
C GLU A 40 9.68 7.23 4.42
N THR A 41 10.82 6.64 4.73
CA THR A 41 10.92 5.35 5.43
C THR A 41 11.08 5.48 6.95
N THR A 42 11.24 6.69 7.50
CA THR A 42 11.55 6.90 8.93
C THR A 42 10.55 6.19 9.85
N ILE A 43 9.25 6.35 9.62
CA ILE A 43 8.21 5.74 10.48
C ILE A 43 8.25 4.21 10.41
N TYR A 44 8.53 3.64 9.24
CA TYR A 44 8.69 2.20 9.07
C TYR A 44 9.95 1.70 9.79
N LEU A 45 11.07 2.42 9.67
CA LEU A 45 12.31 2.04 10.34
C LEU A 45 12.16 2.07 11.86
N GLN A 46 11.41 3.05 12.40
CA GLN A 46 11.06 3.13 13.81
C GLN A 46 10.17 1.95 14.24
N PHE A 47 9.11 1.68 13.49
CA PHE A 47 8.23 0.53 13.70
C PHE A 47 9.03 -0.79 13.71
N ALA A 48 9.74 -1.08 12.63
CA ALA A 48 10.49 -2.32 12.46
C ALA A 48 11.56 -2.50 13.55
N ALA A 49 12.29 -1.43 13.91
CA ALA A 49 13.28 -1.49 14.99
C ALA A 49 12.62 -1.80 16.34
N SER A 50 11.47 -1.19 16.65
CA SER A 50 10.78 -1.45 17.91
C SER A 50 10.29 -2.89 18.04
N VAL A 51 9.82 -3.50 16.95
CA VAL A 51 9.41 -4.91 16.93
C VAL A 51 10.62 -5.83 17.06
N ALA A 52 11.68 -5.59 16.29
CA ALA A 52 12.91 -6.38 16.33
C ALA A 52 13.56 -6.38 17.73
N ASP A 53 13.52 -5.24 18.42
CA ASP A 53 14.09 -5.09 19.75
C ASP A 53 13.15 -5.60 20.87
N GLY A 54 11.96 -6.11 20.55
CA GLY A 54 10.98 -6.58 21.53
C GLY A 54 10.39 -5.46 22.41
N THR A 55 10.43 -4.20 21.92
CA THR A 55 9.98 -3.00 22.65
C THR A 55 8.69 -2.39 22.10
N PHE A 56 8.09 -3.03 21.10
CA PHE A 56 6.80 -2.67 20.55
C PHE A 56 5.65 -3.12 21.49
N PRO A 57 4.60 -2.30 21.69
CA PRO A 57 4.33 -1.01 21.03
C PRO A 57 4.94 0.21 21.72
N GLN A 58 5.48 0.10 22.95
CA GLN A 58 5.79 1.25 23.80
C GLN A 58 6.84 2.18 23.18
N ARG A 59 7.93 1.62 22.65
CA ARG A 59 8.98 2.43 22.01
C ARG A 59 8.45 3.13 20.76
N PHE A 60 7.65 2.44 19.96
CA PHE A 60 7.09 3.03 18.74
C PHE A 60 6.15 4.18 19.07
N ILE A 61 5.23 3.98 20.02
CA ILE A 61 4.34 5.04 20.53
C ILE A 61 5.16 6.25 20.98
N ALA A 62 6.19 6.06 21.81
CA ALA A 62 7.03 7.16 22.29
C ALA A 62 7.75 7.93 21.16
N GLN A 63 8.05 7.28 20.04
CA GLN A 63 8.68 7.90 18.87
C GLN A 63 7.69 8.71 18.02
N VAL A 64 6.43 8.27 17.93
CA VAL A 64 5.42 8.90 17.07
C VAL A 64 4.49 9.87 17.82
N GLU A 65 4.37 9.77 19.14
CA GLU A 65 3.55 10.65 19.99
C GLU A 65 3.83 12.14 19.78
N PRO A 66 5.08 12.62 19.62
CA PRO A 66 5.36 14.03 19.34
C PRO A 66 4.73 14.56 18.05
N HIS A 67 4.31 13.66 17.16
CA HIS A 67 3.71 13.95 15.86
C HIS A 67 2.22 13.57 15.78
N ARG A 68 1.56 13.34 16.93
CA ARG A 68 0.15 12.94 16.99
C ARG A 68 -0.75 13.84 16.14
N ALA A 69 -0.64 15.16 16.30
CA ALA A 69 -1.48 16.11 15.57
C ALA A 69 -1.30 16.00 14.05
N GLU A 70 -0.05 15.85 13.59
CA GLU A 70 0.23 15.64 12.18
C GLU A 70 -0.27 14.28 11.67
N LEU A 71 -0.15 13.22 12.47
CA LEU A 71 -0.64 11.88 12.12
C LEU A 71 -2.17 11.89 11.98
N ASP A 72 -2.86 12.50 12.93
CA ASP A 72 -4.32 12.62 12.92
C ASP A 72 -4.77 13.41 11.68
N GLN A 73 -4.14 14.56 11.39
CA GLN A 73 -4.46 15.36 10.22
C GLN A 73 -4.21 14.61 8.91
N LEU A 74 -3.09 13.89 8.78
CA LEU A 74 -2.80 13.15 7.55
C LEU A 74 -3.77 11.98 7.38
N PHE A 75 -4.14 11.32 8.48
CA PHE A 75 -5.09 10.21 8.46
C PHE A 75 -6.48 10.69 8.04
N GLU A 76 -6.95 11.82 8.57
CA GLU A 76 -8.22 12.43 8.18
C GLU A 76 -8.29 12.72 6.68
N LEU A 77 -7.20 13.24 6.09
CA LEU A 77 -7.13 13.49 4.65
C LEU A 77 -7.19 12.18 3.85
N GLN A 78 -6.51 11.12 4.29
CA GLN A 78 -6.61 9.81 3.62
C GLN A 78 -8.04 9.24 3.73
N ALA A 79 -8.65 9.35 4.91
CA ALA A 79 -10.00 8.88 5.15
C ALA A 79 -11.04 9.62 4.28
N GLN A 80 -10.89 10.94 4.08
CA GLN A 80 -11.79 11.73 3.22
C GLN A 80 -11.76 11.27 1.76
N ILE A 81 -10.57 10.99 1.21
CA ILE A 81 -10.47 10.48 -0.17
C ILE A 81 -11.04 9.07 -0.25
N LEU A 82 -10.72 8.19 0.70
CA LEU A 82 -11.29 6.85 0.75
C LEU A 82 -12.83 6.88 0.83
N ASP A 83 -13.41 7.75 1.64
CA ASP A 83 -14.86 7.92 1.77
C ASP A 83 -15.50 8.47 0.47
N THR A 84 -14.84 9.42 -0.19
CA THR A 84 -15.31 9.98 -1.47
C THR A 84 -15.48 8.90 -2.55
N TYR A 85 -14.54 7.95 -2.61
CA TYR A 85 -14.58 6.89 -3.61
C TYR A 85 -15.38 5.68 -3.15
N PHE A 86 -15.11 5.17 -1.95
CA PHE A 86 -15.63 3.87 -1.51
C PHE A 86 -16.80 4.00 -0.56
N GLY A 87 -16.95 5.12 0.15
CA GLY A 87 -17.96 5.31 1.17
C GLY A 87 -18.00 4.12 2.14
N SER A 88 -19.13 3.43 2.17
CA SER A 88 -19.36 2.23 2.98
C SER A 88 -19.13 0.90 2.25
N SER A 89 -18.50 0.90 1.06
CA SER A 89 -18.24 -0.30 0.24
C SER A 89 -16.81 -0.84 0.46
N PRO A 90 -16.58 -1.73 1.44
CA PRO A 90 -15.27 -2.37 1.61
C PRO A 90 -14.88 -3.25 0.42
N ASP A 91 -15.85 -3.80 -0.31
CA ASP A 91 -15.59 -4.67 -1.48
C ASP A 91 -14.98 -3.88 -2.65
N ASP A 92 -15.47 -2.67 -2.92
CA ASP A 92 -14.88 -1.80 -3.94
C ASP A 92 -13.47 -1.35 -3.54
N GLN A 93 -13.28 -1.04 -2.25
CA GLN A 93 -11.96 -0.70 -1.72
C GLN A 93 -11.01 -1.90 -1.87
N GLN A 94 -11.42 -3.10 -1.47
CA GLN A 94 -10.65 -4.32 -1.63
C GLN A 94 -10.23 -4.52 -3.08
N ARG A 95 -11.19 -4.43 -4.02
CA ARG A 95 -10.94 -4.57 -5.46
C ARG A 95 -9.93 -3.54 -5.97
N ALA A 96 -10.02 -2.28 -5.54
CA ALA A 96 -9.06 -1.24 -5.93
C ALA A 96 -7.64 -1.54 -5.46
N PHE A 97 -7.48 -2.07 -4.24
CA PHE A 97 -6.19 -2.48 -3.69
C PHE A 97 -5.64 -3.75 -4.37
N GLU A 98 -6.49 -4.70 -4.74
CA GLU A 98 -6.09 -5.88 -5.52
C GLU A 98 -5.58 -5.51 -6.91
N LEU A 99 -6.26 -4.61 -7.61
CA LEU A 99 -5.86 -4.14 -8.93
C LEU A 99 -4.52 -3.37 -8.88
N PHE A 100 -4.34 -2.55 -7.86
CA PHE A 100 -3.08 -1.85 -7.60
C PHE A 100 -1.94 -2.83 -7.30
N GLY A 101 -2.18 -3.82 -6.43
CA GLY A 101 -1.22 -4.87 -6.12
C GLY A 101 -0.85 -5.70 -7.36
N GLN A 102 -1.79 -5.98 -8.25
CA GLN A 102 -1.50 -6.69 -9.51
C GLN A 102 -0.70 -5.83 -10.51
N GLY A 103 -0.74 -4.51 -10.38
CA GLY A 103 -0.17 -3.57 -11.35
C GLY A 103 -0.89 -3.59 -12.70
N THR A 104 -2.20 -3.87 -12.69
CA THR A 104 -3.06 -3.91 -13.89
C THR A 104 -3.70 -2.54 -14.19
N LEU A 105 -3.59 -1.59 -13.27
CA LEU A 105 -4.14 -0.24 -13.40
C LEU A 105 -3.23 0.66 -14.25
N TYR A 106 -3.34 0.52 -15.57
CA TYR A 106 -2.72 1.45 -16.51
C TYR A 106 -3.62 2.67 -16.74
N ASP A 107 -3.07 3.86 -16.52
CA ASP A 107 -3.74 5.15 -16.63
C ASP A 107 -3.00 6.08 -17.61
N VAL A 108 -3.64 6.32 -18.76
CA VAL A 108 -3.13 7.20 -19.82
C VAL A 108 -2.99 8.66 -19.39
N ARG A 109 -3.74 9.12 -18.37
CA ARG A 109 -3.64 10.48 -17.84
C ARG A 109 -2.23 10.77 -17.31
N ARG A 110 -1.56 9.74 -16.79
CA ARG A 110 -0.21 9.82 -16.22
C ARG A 110 0.90 9.88 -17.26
N GLU A 111 0.62 9.53 -18.51
CA GLU A 111 1.63 9.63 -19.59
C GLU A 111 2.00 11.07 -19.92
N LYS A 112 1.05 12.00 -19.75
CA LYS A 112 1.23 13.42 -20.07
C LYS A 112 1.70 14.25 -18.88
N ALA A 113 1.67 13.68 -17.68
CA ALA A 113 1.80 14.45 -16.44
C ALA A 113 3.24 14.81 -16.06
N VAL A 114 4.30 14.13 -16.55
CA VAL A 114 5.65 14.39 -16.00
C VAL A 114 6.85 14.14 -16.96
N PRO A 115 7.88 15.02 -16.99
CA PRO A 115 9.12 14.85 -17.77
C PRO A 115 10.16 13.84 -17.23
N TYR A 116 9.91 13.15 -16.11
CA TYR A 116 10.96 12.43 -15.35
C TYR A 116 10.63 10.96 -15.03
N GLY A 117 10.41 10.12 -16.05
CA GLY A 117 10.50 8.66 -15.88
C GLY A 117 9.38 8.01 -15.05
N PHE A 118 8.20 8.62 -14.99
CA PHE A 118 7.06 8.08 -14.23
C PHE A 118 6.24 7.07 -15.04
N TRP A 119 5.74 6.06 -14.34
CA TRP A 119 5.04 4.92 -14.91
C TRP A 119 3.53 5.18 -14.99
N PRO A 120 2.88 4.95 -16.13
CA PRO A 120 1.43 5.04 -16.24
C PRO A 120 0.69 3.93 -15.48
N ILE A 121 1.40 3.00 -14.81
CA ILE A 121 0.79 1.99 -13.95
C ILE A 121 0.76 2.47 -12.50
N HIS A 122 -0.40 2.35 -11.85
CA HIS A 122 -0.50 2.47 -10.40
C HIS A 122 0.00 1.19 -9.73
N ALA A 123 1.16 1.28 -9.11
CA ALA A 123 1.77 0.23 -8.30
C ALA A 123 2.79 0.87 -7.34
N MET A 124 3.12 0.16 -6.26
CA MET A 124 4.09 0.63 -5.28
C MET A 124 5.53 0.55 -5.81
N ASP A 125 6.43 1.26 -5.15
CA ASP A 125 7.81 1.58 -5.52
C ASP A 125 8.85 0.43 -5.52
N ALA A 126 8.44 -0.81 -5.80
CA ALA A 126 9.37 -1.96 -5.81
C ALA A 126 10.46 -1.91 -6.90
N ASP A 127 11.67 -2.35 -6.58
CA ASP A 127 12.70 -2.71 -7.56
C ASP A 127 13.09 -4.19 -7.38
N TYR A 128 12.41 -5.06 -8.13
CA TYR A 128 12.63 -6.50 -8.03
C TYR A 128 13.99 -6.95 -8.59
N ALA A 129 14.61 -6.18 -9.49
CA ALA A 129 15.94 -6.47 -10.01
C ALA A 129 17.00 -6.20 -8.94
N ALA A 130 16.86 -5.10 -8.20
CA ALA A 130 17.69 -4.76 -7.04
C ALA A 130 17.27 -5.50 -5.75
N LYS A 131 16.28 -6.41 -5.81
CA LYS A 131 15.71 -7.15 -4.66
C LYS A 131 15.16 -6.22 -3.56
N GLN A 132 14.68 -5.04 -3.95
CA GLN A 132 14.04 -4.09 -3.06
C GLN A 132 12.52 -4.34 -3.07
N PRO A 133 11.92 -4.69 -1.92
CA PRO A 133 10.47 -4.83 -1.83
C PRO A 133 9.79 -3.46 -2.01
N PRO A 134 8.48 -3.41 -2.32
CA PRO A 134 7.73 -2.15 -2.37
C PRO A 134 7.66 -1.51 -0.97
N ILE A 135 8.57 -0.59 -0.65
CA ILE A 135 8.72 -0.04 0.70
C ILE A 135 7.52 0.82 1.10
N GLY A 136 6.84 1.44 0.13
CA GLY A 136 5.68 2.28 0.40
C GLY A 136 4.53 1.56 1.13
N TYR A 137 4.33 0.25 0.93
CA TYR A 137 3.32 -0.49 1.71
C TYR A 137 3.70 -0.59 3.20
N TYR A 138 4.98 -0.77 3.50
CA TYR A 138 5.46 -0.87 4.88
C TYR A 138 5.40 0.47 5.59
N THR A 139 5.75 1.55 4.87
CA THR A 139 5.57 2.92 5.35
C THR A 139 4.09 3.20 5.63
N TRP A 140 3.20 2.85 4.69
CA TRP A 140 1.76 3.09 4.84
C TRP A 140 1.17 2.30 6.01
N TYR A 141 1.49 1.01 6.12
CA TYR A 141 1.08 0.21 7.27
C TYR A 141 1.57 0.79 8.60
N SER A 142 2.85 1.16 8.68
CA SER A 142 3.43 1.73 9.92
C SER A 142 2.78 3.06 10.31
N PHE A 143 2.41 3.87 9.32
CA PHE A 143 1.63 5.09 9.52
C PHE A 143 0.23 4.80 10.09
N LEU A 144 -0.53 3.86 9.49
CA LEU A 144 -1.84 3.48 10.02
C LEU A 144 -1.72 2.88 11.42
N ARG A 145 -0.65 2.11 11.66
CA ARG A 145 -0.41 1.49 12.96
C ARG A 145 -0.09 2.51 14.04
N ALA A 146 0.66 3.57 13.69
CA ALA A 146 0.90 4.69 14.60
C ALA A 146 -0.43 5.35 15.01
N TYR A 147 -1.29 5.69 14.03
CA TYR A 147 -2.62 6.25 14.30
C TYR A 147 -3.47 5.31 15.17
N ALA A 148 -3.49 4.01 14.85
CA ALA A 148 -4.25 3.01 15.61
C ALA A 148 -3.84 2.96 17.08
N LEU A 149 -2.54 2.91 17.36
CA LEU A 149 -2.00 2.83 18.72
C LEU A 149 -2.26 4.11 19.52
N LEU A 150 -2.04 5.26 18.89
CA LEU A 150 -2.23 6.57 19.52
C LEU A 150 -3.69 6.83 19.89
N ASN A 151 -4.63 6.32 19.08
CA ASN A 151 -6.07 6.53 19.23
C ASN A 151 -6.81 5.30 19.78
N ALA A 152 -6.08 4.28 20.26
CA ALA A 152 -6.63 3.03 20.80
C ALA A 152 -7.64 2.31 19.87
N VAL A 153 -7.44 2.43 18.56
CA VAL A 153 -8.26 1.76 17.54
C VAL A 153 -7.75 0.33 17.35
N THR A 154 -8.66 -0.65 17.42
CA THR A 154 -8.30 -2.08 17.33
C THR A 154 -9.01 -2.83 16.22
N ASP A 155 -10.07 -2.26 15.65
CA ASP A 155 -10.93 -2.88 14.66
C ASP A 155 -11.55 -1.85 13.70
N GLY A 156 -12.54 -2.29 12.91
CA GLY A 156 -13.34 -1.41 12.06
C GLY A 156 -12.66 -0.98 10.75
N PRO A 157 -13.02 0.21 10.22
CA PRO A 157 -12.53 0.68 8.91
C PRO A 157 -11.01 0.80 8.81
N LEU A 158 -10.33 1.17 9.90
CA LEU A 158 -8.88 1.29 9.92
C LEU A 158 -8.20 -0.09 9.78
N LEU A 159 -8.69 -1.10 10.50
CA LEU A 159 -8.20 -2.47 10.36
C LEU A 159 -8.49 -3.01 8.96
N THR A 160 -9.69 -2.73 8.43
CA THR A 160 -10.08 -3.11 7.06
C THR A 160 -9.07 -2.55 6.03
N LEU A 161 -8.77 -1.25 6.09
CA LEU A 161 -7.76 -0.62 5.25
C LEU A 161 -6.38 -1.28 5.41
N ALA A 162 -5.96 -1.56 6.65
CA ALA A 162 -4.67 -2.21 6.91
C ALA A 162 -4.59 -3.62 6.29
N THR A 163 -5.67 -4.40 6.31
CA THR A 163 -5.73 -5.71 5.64
C THR A 163 -5.74 -5.60 4.11
N HIS A 164 -6.35 -4.56 3.54
CA HIS A 164 -6.29 -4.28 2.11
C HIS A 164 -4.87 -3.91 1.65
N ILE A 165 -4.15 -3.11 2.45
CA ILE A 165 -2.72 -2.82 2.22
C ILE A 165 -1.89 -4.10 2.26
N ALA A 166 -2.12 -4.97 3.24
CA ALA A 166 -1.43 -6.26 3.35
C ALA A 166 -1.69 -7.16 2.14
N LEU A 167 -2.95 -7.26 1.71
CA LEU A 167 -3.37 -7.99 0.52
C LEU A 167 -2.66 -7.46 -0.74
N ALA A 168 -2.72 -6.14 -0.97
CA ALA A 168 -2.08 -5.50 -2.13
C ALA A 168 -0.56 -5.74 -2.13
N ALA A 169 0.10 -5.59 -0.98
CA ALA A 169 1.52 -5.82 -0.83
C ALA A 169 1.91 -7.27 -1.17
N ALA A 170 1.12 -8.25 -0.72
CA ALA A 170 1.38 -9.67 -0.96
C ALA A 170 1.19 -10.03 -2.43
N VAL A 171 0.11 -9.52 -3.04
CA VAL A 171 -0.17 -9.68 -4.46
C VAL A 171 0.94 -9.05 -5.30
N GLN A 172 1.40 -7.83 -4.99
CA GLN A 172 2.45 -7.18 -5.77
C GLN A 172 3.78 -7.91 -5.68
N GLN A 173 4.15 -8.42 -4.50
CA GLN A 173 5.37 -9.22 -4.36
C GLN A 173 5.32 -10.55 -5.09
N PHE A 174 4.12 -11.13 -5.22
CA PHE A 174 3.90 -12.34 -6.01
C PHE A 174 3.96 -12.06 -7.51
N MET A 175 3.18 -11.07 -7.97
CA MET A 175 3.01 -10.74 -9.39
C MET A 175 4.25 -10.08 -9.99
N LYS A 176 4.95 -9.27 -9.20
CA LYS A 176 6.10 -8.47 -9.64
C LYS A 176 5.81 -7.72 -10.93
N PRO A 177 4.80 -6.83 -10.93
CA PRO A 177 4.33 -6.17 -12.15
C PRO A 177 5.49 -5.49 -12.88
N LYS A 178 5.49 -5.62 -14.20
CA LYS A 178 6.50 -4.98 -15.04
C LYS A 178 6.35 -3.47 -14.93
N LYS A 179 7.46 -2.80 -14.67
CA LYS A 179 7.64 -1.37 -14.86
C LYS A 179 8.18 -1.16 -16.27
N ILE A 180 7.91 -0.01 -16.89
CA ILE A 180 8.17 0.11 -18.33
C ILE A 180 9.66 0.29 -18.70
N GLU A 181 10.61 0.79 -17.90
CA GLU A 181 12.01 1.07 -18.29
C GLU A 181 12.28 1.84 -19.62
N GLY A 182 13.14 2.87 -19.56
CA GLY A 182 13.69 3.50 -20.78
C GLY A 182 12.82 4.55 -21.48
N GLY A 183 11.80 5.12 -20.82
CA GLY A 183 11.05 6.28 -21.33
C GLY A 183 10.04 5.96 -22.43
N VAL A 184 9.77 4.68 -22.70
CA VAL A 184 8.66 4.27 -23.57
C VAL A 184 7.39 4.27 -22.73
N HIS A 185 6.39 5.07 -23.10
CA HIS A 185 5.09 5.10 -22.44
C HIS A 185 4.15 4.13 -23.16
N SER A 186 4.34 2.83 -22.97
CA SER A 186 3.46 1.80 -23.54
C SER A 186 2.98 0.86 -22.45
N ASN A 187 1.68 0.62 -22.37
CA ASN A 187 1.10 -0.36 -21.44
C ASN A 187 1.86 -1.69 -21.52
N PRO A 188 2.52 -2.14 -20.44
CA PRO A 188 3.27 -3.40 -20.46
C PRO A 188 2.36 -4.63 -20.37
N ASP A 189 1.04 -4.42 -20.31
CA ASP A 189 -0.01 -5.44 -20.32
C ASP A 189 0.23 -6.50 -19.24
N ASN A 190 0.35 -6.03 -17.99
CA ASN A 190 0.47 -6.94 -16.83
C ASN A 190 -0.80 -7.79 -16.76
N PRO A 191 -0.71 -9.12 -16.90
CA PRO A 191 -1.87 -9.98 -16.86
C PRO A 191 -2.46 -10.01 -15.45
N PRO A 192 -3.79 -10.15 -15.31
CA PRO A 192 -4.40 -10.35 -14.00
C PRO A 192 -3.89 -11.65 -13.38
N ILE A 193 -3.85 -11.69 -12.05
CA ILE A 193 -3.58 -12.91 -11.30
C ILE A 193 -4.72 -13.92 -11.53
N ALA A 194 -4.41 -15.22 -11.47
CA ALA A 194 -5.46 -16.25 -11.50
C ALA A 194 -6.39 -16.11 -10.28
N GLU A 195 -7.69 -16.22 -10.48
CA GLU A 195 -8.70 -16.00 -9.43
C GLU A 195 -8.53 -16.94 -8.23
N ASP A 196 -8.17 -18.20 -8.47
CA ASP A 196 -7.93 -19.17 -7.39
C ASP A 196 -6.70 -18.80 -6.54
N GLN A 197 -5.74 -18.09 -7.13
CA GLN A 197 -4.58 -17.57 -6.46
C GLN A 197 -4.90 -16.27 -5.71
N LEU A 198 -5.73 -15.39 -6.27
CA LEU A 198 -6.23 -14.19 -5.59
C LEU A 198 -7.04 -14.54 -4.35
N GLU A 199 -7.94 -15.52 -4.47
CA GLU A 199 -8.75 -16.02 -3.37
C GLU A 199 -7.90 -16.57 -2.21
N ARG A 200 -6.75 -17.19 -2.50
CA ARG A 200 -5.80 -17.61 -1.46
C ARG A 200 -5.21 -16.41 -0.72
N PHE A 201 -4.87 -15.33 -1.44
CA PHE A 201 -4.40 -14.11 -0.81
C PHE A 201 -5.49 -13.49 0.06
N ARG A 202 -6.72 -13.36 -0.44
CA ARG A 202 -7.88 -12.86 0.33
C ARG A 202 -8.05 -13.62 1.65
N ARG A 203 -8.09 -14.96 1.61
CA ARG A 203 -8.20 -15.81 2.80
C ARG A 203 -7.03 -15.71 3.78
N THR A 204 -5.86 -15.32 3.30
CA THR A 204 -4.66 -15.20 4.12
C THR A 204 -4.59 -13.85 4.82
N TYR A 205 -4.93 -12.75 4.12
CA TYR A 205 -4.65 -11.40 4.59
C TYR A 205 -5.87 -10.62 5.10
N LEU A 206 -7.07 -10.85 4.58
CA LEU A 206 -8.28 -10.14 5.02
C LEU A 206 -8.71 -10.47 6.46
N PRO A 207 -8.52 -11.69 6.99
CA PRO A 207 -8.90 -11.99 8.36
C PRO A 207 -7.91 -11.52 9.42
N LEU A 208 -6.78 -10.91 9.04
CA LEU A 208 -5.71 -10.60 9.97
C LEU A 208 -6.08 -9.45 10.91
N ASP A 209 -5.75 -9.60 12.20
CA ASP A 209 -5.78 -8.51 13.16
C ASP A 209 -4.48 -7.68 13.12
N PHE A 210 -4.43 -6.57 13.87
CA PHE A 210 -3.22 -5.75 13.92
C PHE A 210 -1.99 -6.49 14.46
N ALA A 211 -2.13 -7.42 15.40
CA ALA A 211 -0.98 -8.14 15.94
C ALA A 211 -0.38 -9.08 14.88
N GLN A 212 -1.21 -9.72 14.07
CA GLN A 212 -0.79 -10.55 12.94
C GLN A 212 -0.21 -9.70 11.80
N LEU A 213 -0.80 -8.55 11.52
CA LEU A 213 -0.26 -7.59 10.55
C LEU A 213 1.08 -7.01 11.00
N ASP A 214 1.25 -6.72 12.29
CA ASP A 214 2.52 -6.25 12.87
C ASP A 214 3.64 -7.25 12.55
N GLN A 215 3.35 -8.55 12.63
CA GLN A 215 4.30 -9.61 12.25
C GLN A 215 4.55 -9.66 10.74
N ALA A 216 3.50 -9.49 9.92
CA ALA A 216 3.59 -9.56 8.46
C ALA A 216 4.42 -8.42 7.84
N PHE A 217 4.42 -7.25 8.47
CA PHE A 217 5.14 -6.05 8.04
C PHE A 217 6.53 -5.87 8.67
N THR A 218 7.06 -6.89 9.35
CA THR A 218 8.45 -6.88 9.82
C THR A 218 9.42 -7.39 8.75
N ARG A 219 10.65 -6.89 8.77
CA ARG A 219 11.69 -7.13 7.74
C ARG A 219 12.00 -8.61 7.52
N ASP A 220 11.90 -9.45 8.56
CA ASP A 220 12.19 -10.89 8.51
C ASP A 220 11.02 -11.71 7.92
N ASN A 221 9.85 -11.09 7.81
CA ASN A 221 8.59 -11.72 7.44
C ASN A 221 7.93 -11.10 6.21
N ALA A 222 8.68 -10.31 5.45
CA ALA A 222 8.23 -9.33 4.44
C ALA A 222 7.26 -9.82 3.32
N LEU A 223 6.64 -11.00 3.42
CA LEU A 223 5.18 -11.22 3.42
C LEU A 223 4.89 -12.75 3.43
N GLY A 224 5.51 -13.53 4.34
CA GLY A 224 5.22 -14.97 4.58
C GLY A 224 5.57 -15.96 3.43
N PRO A 225 5.42 -17.29 3.63
CA PRO A 225 5.79 -18.28 2.62
C PRO A 225 4.89 -18.15 1.38
N ARG A 226 5.51 -17.93 0.22
CA ARG A 226 4.81 -17.94 -1.07
C ARG A 226 3.98 -19.23 -1.20
N PRO A 227 2.71 -19.17 -1.66
CA PRO A 227 2.00 -20.38 -2.04
C PRO A 227 2.89 -21.17 -3.00
N LYS A 228 3.23 -22.41 -2.64
CA LYS A 228 4.06 -23.27 -3.50
C LYS A 228 3.30 -23.45 -4.81
N PRO A 229 3.92 -23.23 -5.99
CA PRO A 229 3.27 -23.58 -7.24
C PRO A 229 2.87 -25.05 -7.17
N LYS A 230 1.60 -25.36 -7.45
CA LYS A 230 1.19 -26.75 -7.66
C LYS A 230 2.09 -27.28 -8.77
N LYS A 231 2.93 -28.28 -8.45
CA LYS A 231 3.60 -29.06 -9.49
C LYS A 231 2.47 -29.72 -10.28
N PHE A 232 2.20 -29.24 -11.48
CA PHE A 232 1.49 -30.04 -12.45
C PHE A 232 2.44 -31.18 -12.82
N ALA A 233 2.15 -32.36 -12.26
CA ALA A 233 2.71 -33.59 -12.77
C ALA A 233 2.05 -33.82 -14.13
N PHE A 234 2.79 -33.52 -15.20
CA PHE A 234 2.50 -34.14 -16.47
C PHE A 234 2.94 -35.60 -16.34
N ALA A 235 1.94 -36.48 -16.30
CA ALA A 235 2.11 -37.90 -16.60
C ALA A 235 2.39 -38.08 -18.09
#